data_AF-A0A6E8WD73-F1
#
_entry.id   AF-A0A6E8WD73-F1
#
_cell.length_a   1.000
_cell.length_b   1.000
_cell.length_c   1.000
_cell.angle_alpha   90.00
_cell.angle_beta   90.00
_cell.angle_gamma   90.00
#
_symmetry.space_group_name_H-M   'P 1'
#
loop_
_entity.id
_entity.type
_entity.pdbx_description
1 polymer ?
#
loop_
_entity_poly.entity_id
_entity_poly.type
_entity_poly.pdbx_seq_one_letter_code
_entity_poly.pdbx_strand_id
1 'polypeptide(L)'
;MLRVMSVLKVFGVLVVVPVSVCFFLTTPNINATLYAHSLLELHRQVCPVAKYRNLVILWLSHDIVMNAVLPHIISEVTYTKTVSNMVILNITNDDIYHSCNLLLIDSLNDFEIVNSLQESVKAIYFYPKWIHELVKASANETLLQLVRFGYRVVYNTISIYRQNKYSNQTTTIDPYKIAVPDETRDMYGYNLTMFFYEPISSVMTFDAYFLELVCSKRNATAIQMANSSHPCDIFSAIGFQYMYRSWLLHTFGTTFIAVNVPRAKPKPIVSVLIDPFDKYVWITYLLLVLAMAVTISQFGEILGRCRFVEIVLELVMTCLAGPSRTYGGTFENRLLTMFCLMGIVLISSYQSLIISFMSIVRYGPEINKLEEIHEQCVFQDYDEPRSFGFKTYPNGTNPELGLGCNFELGRDNELLSLRIAANLINVRQEHGKEDYIRYRIEKYRFANVRFFEYPMCFVVLPRIRELFLFYTQAVFESGIYEYYYKNKSTPAWLYKRNKFANEVVKVNDLMLLWYAYVCGILLSIVSLVLEKVVHKEFKR
;
A
#
# COMPACT_ATOMS: atom_id res chain seq x y z
N MET A 1 46.86 39.06 -11.97
CA MET A 1 48.07 39.41 -12.74
C MET A 1 48.97 38.17 -12.75
N LEU A 2 49.16 37.59 -13.94
CA LEU A 2 50.03 36.46 -14.35
C LEU A 2 49.85 35.09 -13.64
N ARG A 3 49.42 33.98 -14.29
CA ARG A 3 50.06 33.14 -15.35
C ARG A 3 51.46 32.60 -14.96
N VAL A 4 51.90 31.35 -15.19
CA VAL A 4 51.39 30.05 -15.70
C VAL A 4 52.62 29.10 -15.72
N MET A 5 52.42 27.77 -15.67
CA MET A 5 53.41 26.64 -15.80
C MET A 5 54.30 26.35 -14.57
N SER A 6 54.66 25.10 -14.22
CA SER A 6 54.89 23.93 -15.07
C SER A 6 54.64 22.60 -14.35
N VAL A 7 54.06 21.68 -15.12
CA VAL A 7 54.08 20.22 -15.04
C VAL A 7 55.51 19.69 -14.82
N LEU A 8 55.72 18.76 -13.88
CA LEU A 8 56.38 17.47 -14.15
C LEU A 8 56.25 16.49 -12.96
N LYS A 9 55.76 15.29 -13.30
CA LYS A 9 55.71 14.05 -12.52
C LYS A 9 57.08 13.66 -11.97
N VAL A 10 57.15 13.14 -10.74
CA VAL A 10 57.83 11.86 -10.44
C VAL A 10 57.15 11.23 -9.21
N PHE A 11 56.82 9.94 -9.34
CA PHE A 11 56.35 9.04 -8.30
C PHE A 11 57.24 9.10 -7.04
N GLY A 12 56.71 9.59 -5.93
CA GLY A 12 57.24 9.33 -4.59
C GLY A 12 56.39 8.26 -3.93
N VAL A 13 56.64 6.98 -4.26
CA VAL A 13 56.16 5.88 -3.42
C VAL A 13 56.98 5.94 -2.14
N LEU A 14 56.39 6.49 -1.08
CA LEU A 14 56.95 6.41 0.27
C LEU A 14 56.74 4.97 0.76
N VAL A 15 57.66 4.06 0.39
CA VAL A 15 57.76 2.74 1.02
C VAL A 15 58.33 2.98 2.41
N VAL A 16 57.46 3.14 3.40
CA VAL A 16 57.85 3.01 4.81
C VAL A 16 58.06 1.52 5.05
N VAL A 17 59.30 1.06 4.89
CA VAL A 17 59.72 -0.26 5.37
C VAL A 17 59.89 -0.13 6.88
N PRO A 18 59.07 -0.77 7.72
CA PRO A 18 59.41 -0.88 9.13
C PRO A 18 60.64 -1.78 9.21
N VAL A 19 61.77 -1.21 9.63
CA VAL A 19 62.97 -1.97 9.98
C VAL A 19 62.62 -2.82 11.19
N SER A 20 62.25 -4.08 10.93
CA SER A 20 62.03 -5.08 11.96
C SER A 20 63.37 -5.44 12.59
N VAL A 21 63.58 -4.98 13.83
CA VAL A 21 64.65 -5.48 14.68
C VAL A 21 64.30 -6.93 14.98
N CYS A 22 65.00 -7.84 14.30
CA CYS A 22 64.86 -9.28 14.41
C CYS A 22 65.33 -9.75 15.79
N PHE A 23 64.43 -9.73 16.78
CA PHE A 23 64.54 -10.67 17.89
C PHE A 23 64.04 -12.02 17.39
N PHE A 24 64.96 -12.96 17.14
CA PHE A 24 64.66 -14.37 16.99
C PHE A 24 64.12 -14.91 18.32
N LEU A 25 62.86 -14.57 18.64
CA LEU A 25 62.01 -15.42 19.47
C LEU A 25 61.55 -16.55 18.54
N THR A 26 62.00 -17.76 18.83
CA THR A 26 61.51 -18.99 18.21
C THR A 26 59.99 -18.93 18.08
N THR A 27 59.49 -18.84 16.85
CA THR A 27 58.06 -18.88 16.56
C THR A 27 57.51 -20.15 17.20
N PRO A 28 56.51 -20.07 18.11
CA PRO A 28 55.82 -21.27 18.54
C PRO A 28 55.31 -21.99 17.28
N ASN A 29 55.24 -23.32 17.33
CA ASN A 29 54.76 -24.15 16.23
C ASN A 29 53.26 -23.86 15.99
N ILE A 30 52.96 -22.73 15.34
CA ILE A 30 51.61 -22.22 15.10
C ILE A 30 51.02 -23.03 13.96
N ASN A 31 50.01 -23.83 14.26
CA ASN A 31 49.25 -24.57 13.25
C ASN A 31 48.26 -23.62 12.55
N ALA A 32 48.77 -22.69 11.74
CA ALA A 32 47.99 -21.63 11.10
C ALA A 32 46.90 -22.18 10.17
N THR A 33 47.13 -23.33 9.56
CA THR A 33 46.17 -24.03 8.71
C THR A 33 44.97 -24.53 9.51
N LEU A 34 45.19 -25.08 10.70
CA LEU A 34 44.10 -25.51 11.60
C LEU A 34 43.24 -24.31 12.03
N TYR A 35 43.85 -23.20 12.42
CA TYR A 35 43.12 -22.00 12.84
C TYR A 35 42.30 -21.39 11.68
N ALA A 36 42.91 -21.28 10.50
CA ALA A 36 42.20 -20.79 9.31
C ALA A 36 41.04 -21.73 8.93
N HIS A 37 41.25 -23.04 8.97
CA HIS A 37 40.21 -24.03 8.69
C HIS A 37 39.05 -23.93 9.68
N SER A 38 39.31 -23.90 10.98
CA SER A 38 38.26 -23.77 11.99
C SER A 38 37.49 -22.44 11.88
N LEU A 39 38.15 -21.34 11.58
CA LEU A 39 37.50 -20.04 11.36
C LEU A 39 36.61 -20.04 10.11
N LEU A 40 37.11 -20.57 8.99
CA LEU A 40 36.33 -20.68 7.76
C LEU A 40 35.15 -21.63 7.90
N GLU A 41 35.33 -22.76 8.58
CA GLU A 41 34.24 -23.72 8.80
C GLU A 41 33.17 -23.19 9.76
N LEU A 42 33.58 -22.51 10.85
CA LEU A 42 32.65 -21.78 11.70
C LEU A 42 31.91 -20.72 10.89
N HIS A 43 32.62 -19.94 10.08
CA HIS A 43 32.02 -18.93 9.22
C HIS A 43 31.00 -19.54 8.26
N ARG A 44 31.27 -20.67 7.60
CA ARG A 44 30.33 -21.34 6.68
C ARG A 44 29.02 -21.74 7.35
N GLN A 45 29.07 -22.21 8.59
CA GLN A 45 27.87 -22.64 9.31
C GLN A 45 27.11 -21.47 9.92
N VAL A 46 27.83 -20.48 10.46
CA VAL A 46 27.25 -19.26 11.03
C VAL A 46 26.62 -18.42 9.90
N CYS A 47 27.36 -18.19 8.83
CA CYS A 47 27.00 -17.36 7.68
C CYS A 47 27.20 -18.14 6.36
N PRO A 48 26.19 -18.89 5.90
CA PRO A 48 26.28 -19.68 4.68
C PRO A 48 26.60 -18.80 3.47
N VAL A 49 27.60 -19.21 2.68
CA VAL A 49 28.13 -18.44 1.52
C VAL A 49 27.05 -18.15 0.48
N ALA A 50 26.08 -19.04 0.34
CA ALA A 50 24.94 -18.86 -0.57
C ALA A 50 24.10 -17.60 -0.23
N LYS A 51 24.06 -17.22 1.06
CA LYS A 51 23.27 -16.09 1.58
C LYS A 51 24.13 -14.87 1.92
N TYR A 52 25.34 -15.08 2.43
CA TYR A 52 26.29 -14.04 2.82
C TYR A 52 27.58 -14.23 2.02
N ARG A 53 27.63 -13.65 0.82
CA ARG A 53 28.80 -13.78 -0.08
C ARG A 53 30.00 -12.97 0.40
N ASN A 54 29.74 -11.81 1.01
CA ASN A 54 30.77 -10.93 1.53
C ASN A 54 31.24 -11.40 2.92
N LEU A 55 32.55 -11.59 3.06
CA LEU A 55 33.25 -11.78 4.33
C LEU A 55 33.98 -10.48 4.66
N VAL A 56 33.54 -9.80 5.73
CA VAL A 56 34.19 -8.58 6.22
C VAL A 56 35.20 -8.98 7.28
N ILE A 57 36.46 -8.69 7.03
CA ILE A 57 37.56 -8.96 7.96
C ILE A 57 38.04 -7.64 8.54
N LEU A 58 37.83 -7.47 9.82
CA LEU A 58 38.32 -6.35 10.60
C LEU A 58 39.64 -6.73 11.24
N TRP A 59 40.70 -6.21 10.66
CA TRP A 59 42.07 -6.48 11.07
C TRP A 59 42.54 -5.40 12.05
N LEU A 60 42.26 -5.61 13.34
CA LEU A 60 42.66 -4.68 14.42
C LEU A 60 43.94 -5.15 15.12
N SER A 61 44.31 -6.43 14.96
CA SER A 61 45.45 -7.04 15.64
C SER A 61 46.76 -7.07 14.84
N HIS A 62 47.89 -6.87 15.52
CA HIS A 62 49.26 -7.01 15.00
C HIS A 62 49.97 -8.30 15.46
N ASP A 63 49.24 -9.26 16.06
CA ASP A 63 49.82 -10.50 16.59
C ASP A 63 50.43 -11.38 15.47
N ILE A 64 51.54 -12.05 15.78
CA ILE A 64 52.25 -13.00 14.90
C ILE A 64 51.30 -14.13 14.45
N VAL A 65 50.42 -14.61 15.35
CA VAL A 65 49.43 -15.65 15.01
C VAL A 65 48.45 -15.15 13.95
N MET A 66 48.03 -13.89 14.03
CA MET A 66 47.08 -13.28 13.07
C MET A 66 47.71 -13.12 11.70
N ASN A 67 48.97 -12.66 11.66
CA ASN A 67 49.74 -12.52 10.42
C ASN A 67 49.97 -13.86 9.71
N ALA A 68 50.03 -14.97 10.47
CA ALA A 68 50.12 -16.31 9.90
C ALA A 68 48.77 -16.86 9.40
N VAL A 69 47.66 -16.55 10.07
CA VAL A 69 46.31 -17.09 9.75
C VAL A 69 45.62 -16.32 8.63
N LEU A 70 45.77 -15.00 8.59
CA LEU A 70 45.07 -14.13 7.64
C LEU A 70 45.32 -14.46 6.16
N PRO A 71 46.56 -14.76 5.70
CA PRO A 71 46.82 -15.14 4.31
C PRO A 71 46.05 -16.39 3.88
N HIS A 72 45.87 -17.37 4.77
CA HIS A 72 45.09 -18.57 4.48
C HIS A 72 43.60 -18.24 4.27
N ILE A 73 43.03 -17.35 5.09
CA ILE A 73 41.65 -16.88 4.93
C ILE A 73 41.50 -16.07 3.63
N ILE A 74 42.46 -15.18 3.33
CA ILE A 74 42.46 -14.35 2.11
C ILE A 74 42.66 -15.19 0.85
N SER A 75 43.31 -16.35 0.92
CA SER A 75 43.51 -17.23 -0.25
C SER A 75 42.24 -17.97 -0.71
N GLU A 76 41.21 -18.06 0.14
CA GLU A 76 39.97 -18.81 -0.14
C GLU A 76 39.09 -18.17 -1.22
N VAL A 77 38.94 -18.80 -2.39
CA VAL A 77 38.29 -18.16 -3.56
C VAL A 77 36.75 -18.04 -3.43
N THR A 78 36.15 -18.72 -2.45
CA THR A 78 34.69 -18.80 -2.30
C THR A 78 34.01 -17.53 -1.80
N TYR A 79 34.75 -16.59 -1.22
CA TYR A 79 34.21 -15.35 -0.64
C TYR A 79 34.64 -14.10 -1.40
N THR A 80 33.73 -13.15 -1.54
CA THR A 80 34.08 -11.75 -1.76
C THR A 80 34.54 -11.17 -0.42
N LYS A 81 35.70 -10.52 -0.38
CA LYS A 81 36.33 -10.12 0.89
C LYS A 81 36.53 -8.62 0.96
N THR A 82 36.15 -8.06 2.09
CA THR A 82 36.45 -6.67 2.45
C THR A 82 37.36 -6.73 3.66
N VAL A 83 38.64 -6.40 3.49
CA VAL A 83 39.60 -6.33 4.59
C VAL A 83 39.78 -4.86 4.96
N SER A 84 39.50 -4.51 6.21
CA SER A 84 39.69 -3.16 6.70
C SER A 84 40.39 -3.15 8.05
N ASN A 85 41.28 -2.18 8.24
CA ASN A 85 41.89 -1.84 9.53
C ASN A 85 41.19 -0.66 10.23
N MET A 86 40.14 -0.09 9.61
CA MET A 86 39.35 1.01 10.15
C MET A 86 37.86 0.74 10.01
N VAL A 87 37.14 0.67 11.14
CA VAL A 87 35.70 0.35 11.18
C VAL A 87 34.85 1.49 10.61
N ILE A 88 35.19 2.75 10.91
CA ILE A 88 34.30 3.92 10.67
C ILE A 88 34.42 4.48 9.23
N LEU A 89 35.55 4.31 8.55
CA LEU A 89 35.81 4.97 7.26
C LEU A 89 35.56 4.08 6.03
N ASN A 90 35.65 2.76 6.16
CA ASN A 90 35.69 1.84 5.01
C ASN A 90 34.61 0.75 5.00
N ILE A 91 33.78 0.66 6.04
CA ILE A 91 32.69 -0.33 6.09
C ILE A 91 31.38 0.38 5.77
N THR A 92 30.68 -0.09 4.74
CA THR A 92 29.35 0.43 4.40
C THR A 92 28.27 -0.18 5.28
N ASN A 93 27.10 0.45 5.38
CA ASN A 93 25.95 -0.14 6.08
C ASN A 93 25.59 -1.53 5.50
N ASP A 94 25.70 -1.71 4.19
CA ASP A 94 25.44 -3.01 3.55
C ASP A 94 26.44 -4.08 3.99
N ASP A 95 27.71 -3.71 4.20
CA ASP A 95 28.73 -4.62 4.75
C ASP A 95 28.39 -5.01 6.19
N ILE A 96 27.83 -4.12 7.02
CA ILE A 96 27.47 -4.45 8.41
C ILE A 96 26.26 -5.39 8.48
N TYR A 97 25.28 -5.22 7.58
CA TYR A 97 24.00 -5.92 7.64
C TYR A 97 23.88 -7.15 6.73
N HIS A 98 24.72 -7.27 5.69
CA HIS A 98 24.67 -8.37 4.72
C HIS A 98 25.94 -9.21 4.67
N SER A 99 26.85 -9.02 5.63
CA SER A 99 28.07 -9.83 5.76
C SER A 99 28.16 -10.52 7.11
N CYS A 100 29.09 -11.46 7.20
CA CYS A 100 29.59 -11.94 8.48
C CYS A 100 30.85 -11.15 8.83
N ASN A 101 30.90 -10.61 10.05
CA ASN A 101 32.04 -9.85 10.52
C ASN A 101 33.02 -10.77 11.26
N LEU A 102 34.21 -10.97 10.71
CA LEU A 102 35.35 -11.60 11.36
C LEU A 102 36.25 -10.53 11.97
N LEU A 103 36.37 -10.53 13.29
CA LEU A 103 37.00 -9.47 14.08
C LEU A 103 38.27 -10.02 14.72
N LEU A 104 39.42 -9.54 14.25
CA LEU A 104 40.74 -9.94 14.74
C LEU A 104 41.20 -8.92 15.80
N ILE A 105 41.20 -9.32 17.07
CA ILE A 105 41.36 -8.41 18.23
C ILE A 105 42.62 -8.81 19.03
N ASP A 106 43.46 -7.84 19.38
CA ASP A 106 44.56 -8.01 20.34
C ASP A 106 44.59 -6.99 21.48
N SER A 107 43.67 -6.04 21.50
CA SER A 107 43.51 -5.08 22.59
C SER A 107 42.08 -5.05 23.13
N LEU A 108 41.93 -4.70 24.40
CA LEU A 108 40.60 -4.44 24.98
C LEU A 108 39.94 -3.21 24.36
N ASN A 109 40.72 -2.23 23.91
CA ASN A 109 40.21 -1.02 23.26
C ASN A 109 39.57 -1.32 21.90
N ASP A 110 39.97 -2.41 21.24
CA ASP A 110 39.39 -2.80 19.95
C ASP A 110 37.90 -3.14 20.08
N PHE A 111 37.46 -3.62 21.24
CA PHE A 111 36.04 -3.88 21.49
C PHE A 111 35.18 -2.61 21.49
N GLU A 112 35.75 -1.45 21.84
CA GLU A 112 35.04 -0.17 21.77
C GLU A 112 34.78 0.25 20.33
N ILE A 113 35.75 0.02 19.44
CA ILE A 113 35.63 0.29 18.00
C ILE A 113 34.52 -0.59 17.39
N VAL A 114 34.45 -1.84 17.86
CA VAL A 114 33.50 -2.86 17.43
C VAL A 114 32.12 -2.70 18.05
N ASN A 115 31.95 -1.76 19.01
CA ASN A 115 30.65 -1.49 19.63
C ASN A 115 29.57 -1.05 18.63
N SER A 116 29.99 -0.40 17.54
CA SER A 116 29.13 -0.03 16.41
C SER A 116 28.54 -1.24 15.67
N LEU A 117 29.08 -2.46 15.86
CA LEU A 117 28.67 -3.68 15.17
C LEU A 117 27.71 -4.56 15.98
N GLN A 118 27.18 -4.08 17.11
CA GLN A 118 26.15 -4.79 17.90
C GLN A 118 24.91 -5.16 17.08
N GLU A 119 24.63 -4.40 16.02
CA GLU A 119 23.49 -4.62 15.13
C GLU A 119 23.78 -5.60 13.98
N SER A 120 25.02 -6.08 13.84
CA SER A 120 25.38 -7.02 12.78
C SER A 120 24.75 -8.40 12.99
N VAL A 121 24.44 -9.08 11.89
CA VAL A 121 23.65 -10.32 11.90
C VAL A 121 24.36 -11.41 12.72
N LYS A 122 25.68 -11.58 12.53
CA LYS A 122 26.53 -12.55 13.25
C LYS A 122 27.99 -12.07 13.24
N ALA A 123 28.62 -12.02 14.43
CA ALA A 123 30.01 -11.62 14.62
C ALA A 123 30.86 -12.81 15.11
N ILE A 124 32.09 -12.94 14.58
CA ILE A 124 33.08 -13.92 15.03
C ILE A 124 34.28 -13.14 15.56
N TYR A 125 34.52 -13.23 16.86
CA TYR A 125 35.66 -12.61 17.53
C TYR A 125 36.81 -13.62 17.59
N PHE A 126 37.99 -13.24 17.10
CA PHE A 126 39.20 -14.05 17.19
C PHE A 126 40.27 -13.29 17.98
N TYR A 127 40.62 -13.81 19.17
CA TYR A 127 41.51 -13.12 20.12
C TYR A 127 42.24 -14.11 21.06
N PRO A 128 43.36 -13.73 21.69
CA PRO A 128 44.18 -14.65 22.47
C PRO A 128 43.56 -14.98 23.84
N LYS A 129 43.96 -16.11 24.43
CA LYS A 129 43.43 -16.57 25.73
C LYS A 129 43.57 -15.55 26.86
N TRP A 130 44.64 -14.76 26.88
CA TRP A 130 44.82 -13.75 27.94
C TRP A 130 43.74 -12.65 27.87
N ILE A 131 43.29 -12.25 26.67
CA ILE A 131 42.15 -11.34 26.50
C ILE A 131 40.85 -11.98 26.98
N HIS A 132 40.67 -13.29 26.73
CA HIS A 132 39.49 -14.01 27.22
C HIS A 132 39.33 -13.92 28.74
N GLU A 133 40.43 -14.16 29.47
CA GLU A 133 40.42 -14.09 30.93
C GLU A 133 40.19 -12.65 31.42
N LEU A 134 40.77 -11.65 30.74
CA LEU A 134 40.53 -10.24 31.07
C LEU A 134 39.07 -9.82 30.84
N VAL A 135 38.47 -10.21 29.72
CA VAL A 135 37.05 -9.94 29.42
C VAL A 135 36.16 -10.61 30.47
N LYS A 136 36.45 -11.86 30.84
CA LYS A 136 35.70 -12.61 31.84
C LYS A 136 35.82 -11.99 33.24
N ALA A 137 36.98 -11.43 33.57
CA ALA A 137 37.23 -10.73 34.83
C ALA A 137 36.76 -9.27 34.83
N SER A 138 36.39 -8.71 33.67
CA SER A 138 36.00 -7.31 33.55
C SER A 138 34.65 -7.04 34.24
N ALA A 139 34.56 -5.91 34.94
CA ALA A 139 33.30 -5.39 35.49
C ALA A 139 32.52 -4.52 34.48
N ASN A 140 33.05 -4.36 33.25
CA ASN A 140 32.43 -3.51 32.25
C ASN A 140 31.26 -4.26 31.57
N GLU A 141 30.03 -3.90 31.94
CA GLU A 141 28.82 -4.53 31.40
C GLU A 141 28.70 -4.38 29.88
N THR A 142 29.15 -3.25 29.31
CA THR A 142 29.07 -3.00 27.86
C THR A 142 29.97 -3.96 27.09
N LEU A 143 31.20 -4.19 27.58
CA LEU A 143 32.15 -5.14 27.02
C LEU A 143 31.62 -6.59 27.11
N LEU A 144 31.05 -6.95 28.26
CA LEU A 144 30.43 -8.26 28.44
C LEU A 144 29.23 -8.47 27.51
N GLN A 145 28.41 -7.44 27.29
CA GLN A 145 27.30 -7.48 26.34
C GLN A 145 27.80 -7.67 24.90
N LEU A 146 28.81 -6.91 24.48
CA LEU A 146 29.40 -7.03 23.14
C LEU A 146 29.87 -8.45 22.82
N VAL A 147 30.63 -9.02 23.75
CA VAL A 147 31.23 -10.34 23.60
C VAL A 147 30.18 -11.45 23.64
N ARG A 148 29.02 -11.22 24.30
CA ARG A 148 27.88 -12.14 24.30
C ARG A 148 27.21 -12.27 22.93
N PHE A 149 27.28 -11.26 22.07
CA PHE A 149 26.55 -11.28 20.81
C PHE A 149 27.20 -12.15 19.72
N GLY A 150 28.51 -12.42 19.80
CA GLY A 150 29.26 -13.15 18.78
C GLY A 150 29.75 -14.54 19.19
N TYR A 151 30.41 -15.22 18.26
CA TYR A 151 31.19 -16.43 18.54
C TYR A 151 32.59 -16.02 18.96
N ARG A 152 33.08 -16.58 20.08
CA ARG A 152 34.42 -16.29 20.59
C ARG A 152 35.35 -17.43 20.20
N VAL A 153 36.29 -17.17 19.31
CA VAL A 153 37.35 -18.09 18.95
C VAL A 153 38.61 -17.65 19.67
N VAL A 154 39.02 -18.42 20.67
CA VAL A 154 40.12 -18.08 21.57
C VAL A 154 41.34 -18.91 21.20
N TYR A 155 42.50 -18.28 20.98
CA TYR A 155 43.73 -18.98 20.61
C TYR A 155 44.79 -19.03 21.73
N ASN A 156 45.43 -20.19 21.82
CA ASN A 156 46.60 -20.67 22.60
C ASN A 156 46.54 -22.21 22.62
N THR A 157 45.32 -22.73 22.76
CA THR A 157 44.79 -24.01 22.27
C THR A 157 43.40 -23.65 21.75
N ILE A 158 43.08 -23.89 20.46
CA ILE A 158 41.86 -23.33 19.87
C ILE A 158 40.62 -23.81 20.64
N SER A 159 39.81 -22.86 21.10
CA SER A 159 38.53 -23.13 21.74
C SER A 159 37.48 -22.14 21.25
N ILE A 160 36.28 -22.64 20.96
CA ILE A 160 35.18 -21.85 20.45
C ILE A 160 34.11 -21.79 21.52
N TYR A 161 33.74 -20.59 21.95
CA TYR A 161 32.69 -20.36 22.95
C TYR A 161 31.54 -19.58 22.33
N ARG A 162 30.33 -20.06 22.55
CA ARG A 162 29.10 -19.35 22.20
C ARG A 162 28.25 -19.20 23.46
N GLN A 163 27.83 -17.97 23.78
CA GLN A 163 26.86 -17.75 24.84
C GLN A 163 25.49 -17.60 24.19
N ASN A 164 24.58 -18.52 24.49
CA ASN A 164 23.21 -18.44 24.02
C ASN A 164 22.54 -17.27 24.75
N LYS A 165 22.06 -16.29 23.98
CA LYS A 165 21.40 -15.09 24.52
C LYS A 165 20.11 -15.42 25.28
N TYR A 166 19.39 -16.45 24.84
CA TYR A 166 18.06 -16.79 25.34
C TYR A 166 18.13 -17.61 26.63
N SER A 167 19.05 -18.58 26.73
CA SER A 167 19.26 -19.37 27.96
C SER A 167 20.32 -18.79 28.90
N ASN A 168 21.11 -17.82 28.43
CA ASN A 168 22.30 -17.30 29.10
C ASN A 168 23.40 -18.36 29.39
N GLN A 169 23.30 -19.54 28.79
CA GLN A 169 24.27 -20.62 28.94
C GLN A 169 25.42 -20.47 27.93
N THR A 170 26.65 -20.76 28.36
CA THR A 170 27.81 -20.82 27.47
C THR A 170 28.05 -22.26 27.03
N THR A 171 28.02 -22.49 25.72
CA THR A 171 28.39 -23.76 25.09
C THR A 171 29.80 -23.66 24.53
N THR A 172 30.55 -24.76 24.64
CA THR A 172 31.84 -24.95 23.99
C THR A 172 31.62 -25.74 22.72
N ILE A 173 32.18 -25.26 21.61
CA ILE A 173 32.10 -25.93 20.31
C ILE A 173 33.46 -26.57 20.03
N ASP A 174 33.46 -27.84 19.65
CA ASP A 174 34.66 -28.57 19.26
C ASP A 174 35.25 -27.95 17.98
N PRO A 175 36.49 -27.43 17.99
CA PRO A 175 37.12 -26.83 16.82
C PRO A 175 37.43 -27.82 15.70
N TYR A 176 37.44 -29.13 15.98
CA TYR A 176 37.65 -30.20 14.99
C TYR A 176 36.34 -30.73 14.41
N LYS A 177 35.22 -30.53 15.11
CA LYS A 177 33.87 -30.94 14.69
C LYS A 177 32.86 -29.83 15.00
N ILE A 178 32.99 -28.73 14.25
CA ILE A 178 32.15 -27.56 14.43
C ILE A 178 30.70 -27.90 14.08
N ALA A 179 29.80 -27.68 15.02
CA ALA A 179 28.36 -27.78 14.84
C ALA A 179 27.71 -26.59 15.52
N VAL A 180 27.18 -25.65 14.73
CA VAL A 180 26.54 -24.45 15.25
C VAL A 180 25.11 -24.77 15.73
N PRO A 181 24.77 -24.51 16.99
CA PRO A 181 23.41 -24.74 17.48
C PRO A 181 22.43 -23.70 16.92
N ASP A 182 21.21 -24.14 16.59
CA ASP A 182 20.09 -23.23 16.31
C ASP A 182 19.47 -22.75 17.62
N GLU A 183 19.92 -21.58 18.06
CA GLU A 183 19.47 -20.93 19.31
C GLU A 183 18.04 -20.40 19.21
N THR A 184 17.47 -20.26 18.01
CA THR A 184 16.10 -19.75 17.84
C THR A 184 15.04 -20.83 17.94
N ARG A 185 15.45 -22.11 18.06
CA ARG A 185 14.55 -23.26 18.19
C ARG A 185 13.83 -23.31 19.54
N ASP A 186 14.52 -22.92 20.62
CA ASP A 186 13.98 -22.77 21.98
C ASP A 186 14.57 -21.50 22.61
N MET A 187 13.69 -20.57 22.96
CA MET A 187 14.03 -19.26 23.47
C MET A 187 13.89 -19.14 25.00
N TYR A 188 13.61 -20.25 25.72
CA TYR A 188 13.69 -20.31 27.18
C TYR A 188 12.90 -19.21 27.93
N GLY A 189 11.73 -18.85 27.42
CA GLY A 189 10.85 -17.82 27.99
C GLY A 189 11.28 -16.38 27.68
N TYR A 190 12.21 -16.17 26.74
CA TYR A 190 12.68 -14.83 26.35
C TYR A 190 11.51 -13.93 25.95
N ASN A 191 11.58 -12.68 26.39
CA ASN A 191 10.58 -11.66 26.13
C ASN A 191 10.78 -11.07 24.73
N LEU A 192 9.96 -11.51 23.77
CA LEU A 192 9.98 -11.04 22.39
C LEU A 192 9.02 -9.85 22.26
N THR A 193 9.58 -8.69 21.95
CA THR A 193 8.85 -7.42 21.99
C THR A 193 8.48 -6.93 20.60
N MET A 194 7.20 -6.57 20.41
CA MET A 194 6.73 -5.94 19.18
C MET A 194 6.06 -4.61 19.50
N PHE A 195 6.48 -3.58 18.76
CA PHE A 195 5.87 -2.26 18.84
C PHE A 195 4.54 -2.23 18.09
N PHE A 196 3.51 -1.80 18.80
CA PHE A 196 2.16 -1.64 18.29
C PHE A 196 1.67 -0.24 18.58
N TYR A 197 1.25 0.48 17.54
CA TYR A 197 0.51 1.71 17.76
C TYR A 197 -0.91 1.35 18.21
N GLU A 198 -1.23 1.62 19.48
CA GLU A 198 -2.45 1.18 20.17
C GLU A 198 -3.77 1.44 19.39
N PRO A 199 -3.97 2.62 18.75
CA PRO A 199 -5.15 2.84 17.93
C PRO A 199 -5.29 1.86 16.75
N ILE A 200 -4.17 1.42 16.18
CA ILE A 200 -4.13 0.52 15.04
C ILE A 200 -4.24 -0.94 15.50
N SER A 201 -3.58 -1.33 16.60
CA SER A 201 -3.57 -2.73 17.06
C SER A 201 -4.94 -3.25 17.48
N SER A 202 -5.82 -2.36 17.97
CA SER A 202 -7.21 -2.72 18.26
C SER A 202 -8.04 -3.10 17.02
N VAL A 203 -7.63 -2.67 15.82
CA VAL A 203 -8.19 -3.12 14.54
C VAL A 203 -7.36 -4.28 13.96
N MET A 204 -6.05 -4.10 13.96
CA MET A 204 -5.07 -5.01 13.35
C MET A 204 -4.59 -6.05 14.35
N THR A 205 -5.52 -6.89 14.79
CA THR A 205 -5.28 -7.90 15.83
C THR A 205 -4.45 -9.10 15.35
N PHE A 206 -4.30 -9.31 14.04
CA PHE A 206 -3.54 -10.46 13.55
C PHE A 206 -2.04 -10.35 13.84
N ASP A 207 -1.48 -9.14 13.82
CA ASP A 207 -0.06 -8.92 14.09
C ASP A 207 0.31 -9.41 15.51
N ALA A 208 -0.57 -9.13 16.50
CA ALA A 208 -0.45 -9.63 17.86
C ALA A 208 -0.58 -11.16 17.93
N TYR A 209 -1.61 -11.72 17.26
CA TYR A 209 -1.80 -13.17 17.15
C TYR A 209 -0.59 -13.87 16.52
N PHE A 210 0.02 -13.25 15.50
CA PHE A 210 1.20 -13.76 14.83
C PHE A 210 2.41 -13.81 15.77
N LEU A 211 2.64 -12.76 16.56
CA LEU A 211 3.68 -12.75 17.58
C LEU A 211 3.46 -13.87 18.61
N GLU A 212 2.24 -14.01 19.12
CA GLU A 212 1.87 -15.07 20.07
C GLU A 212 2.09 -16.47 19.49
N LEU A 213 1.74 -16.67 18.21
CA LEU A 213 1.96 -17.93 17.51
C LEU A 213 3.45 -18.25 17.41
N VAL A 214 4.29 -17.30 16.99
CA VAL A 214 5.75 -17.51 16.90
C VAL A 214 6.32 -17.82 18.29
N CYS A 215 5.94 -17.04 19.31
CA CYS A 215 6.42 -17.21 20.67
C CYS A 215 6.03 -18.58 21.26
N SER A 216 4.78 -19.01 21.09
CA SER A 216 4.30 -20.30 21.58
C SER A 216 5.04 -21.48 20.96
N LYS A 217 5.43 -21.38 19.68
CA LYS A 217 6.18 -22.44 18.97
C LYS A 217 7.67 -22.47 19.29
N ARG A 218 8.21 -21.41 19.90
CA ARG A 218 9.63 -21.27 20.25
C ARG A 218 9.87 -21.13 21.75
N ASN A 219 8.87 -21.40 22.58
CA ASN A 219 8.97 -21.27 24.04
C ASN A 219 9.49 -19.87 24.43
N ALA A 220 8.88 -18.82 23.87
CA ALA A 220 9.14 -17.42 24.19
C ALA A 220 7.87 -16.76 24.75
N THR A 221 8.04 -15.58 25.36
CA THR A 221 6.93 -14.75 25.86
C THR A 221 6.68 -13.59 24.91
N ALA A 222 5.45 -13.44 24.40
CA ALA A 222 5.07 -12.32 23.56
C ALA A 222 4.76 -11.07 24.41
N ILE A 223 5.42 -9.96 24.12
CA ILE A 223 5.16 -8.67 24.77
C ILE A 223 4.80 -7.63 23.71
N GLN A 224 3.62 -7.05 23.84
CA GLN A 224 3.13 -5.97 23.00
C GLN A 224 3.42 -4.64 23.68
N MET A 225 4.08 -3.72 22.98
CA MET A 225 4.47 -2.42 23.54
C MET A 225 3.81 -1.28 22.77
N ALA A 226 3.19 -0.35 23.50
CA ALA A 226 2.58 0.84 22.92
C ALA A 226 3.54 2.04 22.84
N ASN A 227 4.65 2.01 23.58
CA ASN A 227 5.62 3.10 23.67
C ASN A 227 6.87 2.80 22.83
N SER A 228 7.20 3.68 21.89
CA SER A 228 8.38 3.58 21.02
C SER A 228 9.70 3.89 21.72
N SER A 229 9.66 4.37 22.96
CA SER A 229 10.85 4.78 23.73
C SER A 229 11.69 3.60 24.25
N HIS A 230 11.16 2.38 24.19
CA HIS A 230 11.86 1.17 24.61
C HIS A 230 12.41 0.40 23.40
N PRO A 231 13.57 -0.27 23.53
CA PRO A 231 14.11 -1.09 22.46
C PRO A 231 13.14 -2.26 22.18
N CYS A 232 12.56 -2.28 20.97
CA CYS A 232 11.70 -3.38 20.50
C CYS A 232 12.45 -4.27 19.50
N ASP A 233 12.06 -5.55 19.46
CA ASP A 233 12.63 -6.50 18.51
C ASP A 233 11.99 -6.40 17.12
N ILE A 234 10.72 -5.98 17.06
CA ILE A 234 9.91 -5.94 15.85
C ILE A 234 9.09 -4.63 15.81
N PHE A 235 9.03 -3.99 14.64
CA PHE A 235 8.18 -2.84 14.38
C PHE A 235 7.31 -3.07 13.15
N SER A 236 6.04 -2.67 13.21
CA SER A 236 5.18 -2.63 12.03
C SER A 236 5.49 -1.43 11.15
N ALA A 237 5.89 -1.66 9.90
CA ALA A 237 6.12 -0.59 8.92
C ALA A 237 4.81 -0.23 8.21
N ILE A 238 4.37 1.01 8.37
CA ILE A 238 3.16 1.53 7.71
C ILE A 238 3.52 2.32 6.43
N GLY A 239 4.79 2.68 6.23
CA GLY A 239 5.27 3.41 5.04
C GLY A 239 6.75 3.18 4.74
N PHE A 240 7.13 3.32 3.46
CA PHE A 240 8.53 3.10 3.02
C PHE A 240 9.48 4.27 3.25
N GLN A 241 8.96 5.48 3.47
CA GLN A 241 9.74 6.71 3.29
C GLN A 241 10.87 6.91 4.31
N TYR A 242 10.93 6.14 5.40
CA TYR A 242 11.88 6.37 6.51
C TYR A 242 12.53 5.11 7.09
N MET A 243 12.55 3.97 6.39
CA MET A 243 13.05 2.72 6.96
C MET A 243 14.32 2.19 6.29
N TYR A 244 15.30 1.82 7.11
CA TYR A 244 16.53 1.15 6.67
C TYR A 244 16.17 -0.17 5.97
N ARG A 245 16.51 -0.27 4.68
CA ARG A 245 16.12 -1.40 3.80
C ARG A 245 16.52 -2.77 4.36
N SER A 246 17.61 -2.83 5.12
CA SER A 246 18.24 -4.08 5.58
C SER A 246 17.44 -4.81 6.67
N TRP A 247 16.57 -4.12 7.41
CA TRP A 247 15.75 -4.72 8.48
C TRP A 247 14.33 -5.04 8.05
N LEU A 248 13.96 -4.66 6.83
CA LEU A 248 12.63 -4.90 6.29
C LEU A 248 12.45 -6.38 5.94
N LEU A 249 11.31 -6.88 6.37
CA LEU A 249 10.78 -8.19 6.05
C LEU A 249 9.38 -7.98 5.46
N HIS A 250 9.17 -8.40 4.21
CA HIS A 250 7.82 -8.40 3.63
C HIS A 250 6.93 -9.36 4.39
N THR A 251 5.72 -8.92 4.71
CA THR A 251 4.74 -9.62 5.52
C THR A 251 3.46 -9.87 4.74
N PHE A 252 2.52 -10.51 5.43
CA PHE A 252 1.14 -10.62 4.97
C PHE A 252 0.46 -9.24 4.95
N GLY A 253 -0.49 -9.09 4.04
CA GLY A 253 -1.22 -7.85 3.81
C GLY A 253 -0.53 -6.90 2.82
N THR A 254 -1.25 -5.86 2.45
CA THR A 254 -0.84 -4.86 1.47
C THR A 254 -1.11 -3.46 2.01
N THR A 255 -0.28 -2.52 1.60
CA THR A 255 -0.45 -1.10 1.86
C THR A 255 -0.41 -0.35 0.54
N PHE A 256 -1.24 0.67 0.42
CA PHE A 256 -1.38 1.46 -0.79
C PHE A 256 -1.79 2.88 -0.45
N ILE A 257 -1.56 3.83 -1.34
CA ILE A 257 -2.13 5.16 -1.27
C ILE A 257 -3.36 5.18 -2.17
N ALA A 258 -4.53 5.47 -1.61
CA ALA A 258 -5.77 5.63 -2.37
C ALA A 258 -6.21 7.08 -2.40
N VAL A 259 -6.92 7.45 -3.47
CA VAL A 259 -7.64 8.72 -3.51
C VAL A 259 -9.03 8.48 -3.00
N ASN A 260 -9.35 9.16 -1.90
CA ASN A 260 -10.69 9.26 -1.39
C ASN A 260 -11.48 10.29 -2.22
N VAL A 261 -12.52 9.82 -2.90
CA VAL A 261 -13.37 10.61 -3.79
C VAL A 261 -14.78 10.73 -3.23
N PRO A 262 -15.48 11.85 -3.48
CA PRO A 262 -16.88 11.97 -3.10
C PRO A 262 -17.72 10.96 -3.88
N ARG A 263 -18.72 10.37 -3.22
CA ARG A 263 -19.67 9.47 -3.89
C ARG A 263 -20.53 10.23 -4.89
N ALA A 264 -20.91 9.54 -5.97
CA ALA A 264 -21.81 10.10 -6.95
C ALA A 264 -23.14 10.53 -6.30
N LYS A 265 -23.65 11.70 -6.71
CA LYS A 265 -24.95 12.20 -6.26
C LYS A 265 -26.09 11.44 -6.94
N PRO A 266 -27.25 11.28 -6.26
CA PRO A 266 -28.42 10.68 -6.89
C PRO A 266 -28.84 11.50 -8.11
N LYS A 267 -29.26 10.83 -9.18
CA LYS A 267 -29.80 11.48 -10.36
C LYS A 267 -31.15 12.12 -10.03
N PRO A 268 -31.45 13.32 -10.56
CA PRO A 268 -32.78 13.89 -10.42
C PRO A 268 -33.82 13.00 -11.13
N ILE A 269 -35.04 12.92 -10.58
CA ILE A 269 -36.10 12.03 -11.11
C ILE A 269 -36.36 12.27 -12.61
N VAL A 270 -36.25 13.50 -13.08
CA VAL A 270 -36.46 13.82 -14.50
C VAL A 270 -35.39 13.20 -15.41
N SER A 271 -34.14 13.14 -14.96
CA SER A 271 -33.12 12.38 -15.68
C SER A 271 -33.45 10.89 -15.68
N VAL A 272 -34.01 10.36 -14.59
CA VAL A 272 -34.44 8.96 -14.48
C VAL A 272 -35.63 8.64 -15.40
N LEU A 273 -36.49 9.61 -15.69
CA LEU A 273 -37.64 9.46 -16.62
C LEU A 273 -37.21 9.46 -18.09
N ILE A 274 -36.12 10.15 -18.45
CA ILE A 274 -35.62 10.21 -19.83
C ILE A 274 -34.64 9.07 -20.13
N ASP A 275 -33.88 8.62 -19.11
CA ASP A 275 -32.92 7.50 -19.16
C ASP A 275 -33.45 6.12 -19.60
N PRO A 276 -34.73 5.73 -19.51
CA PRO A 276 -35.18 4.37 -19.87
C PRO A 276 -34.89 4.00 -21.32
N PHE A 277 -34.85 5.01 -22.19
CA PHE A 277 -34.48 4.87 -23.58
C PHE A 277 -33.21 5.66 -23.86
N ASP A 278 -32.26 5.02 -24.54
CA ASP A 278 -31.06 5.70 -25.00
C ASP A 278 -31.41 6.82 -25.97
N LYS A 279 -30.49 7.79 -26.10
CA LYS A 279 -30.65 8.93 -27.02
C LYS A 279 -31.01 8.48 -28.44
N TYR A 280 -30.45 7.36 -28.90
CA TYR A 280 -30.76 6.80 -30.22
C TYR A 280 -32.21 6.36 -30.35
N VAL A 281 -32.79 5.75 -29.31
CA VAL A 281 -34.20 5.33 -29.32
C VAL A 281 -35.12 6.54 -29.44
N TRP A 282 -34.88 7.59 -28.65
CA TRP A 282 -35.62 8.85 -28.76
C TRP A 282 -35.51 9.49 -30.15
N ILE A 283 -34.30 9.52 -30.72
CA ILE A 283 -34.07 10.04 -32.07
C ILE A 283 -34.81 9.19 -33.11
N THR A 284 -34.72 7.86 -33.03
CA THR A 284 -35.40 6.95 -33.97
C THR A 284 -36.92 7.06 -33.87
N TYR A 285 -37.46 7.27 -32.67
CA TYR A 285 -38.89 7.50 -32.48
C TYR A 285 -39.35 8.82 -33.10
N LEU A 286 -38.58 9.91 -32.93
CA LEU A 286 -38.85 11.18 -33.62
C LEU A 286 -38.80 11.02 -35.14
N LEU A 287 -37.79 10.32 -35.66
CA LEU A 287 -37.65 10.05 -37.09
C LEU A 287 -38.80 9.19 -37.63
N LEU A 288 -39.27 8.21 -36.84
CA LEU A 288 -40.44 7.39 -37.17
C LEU A 288 -41.70 8.27 -37.31
N VAL A 289 -41.97 9.15 -36.35
CA VAL A 289 -43.13 10.07 -36.39
C VAL A 289 -43.06 10.95 -37.64
N LEU A 290 -41.88 11.50 -37.96
CA LEU A 290 -41.70 12.33 -39.15
C LEU A 290 -41.86 11.56 -40.45
N ALA A 291 -41.27 10.35 -40.55
CA ALA A 291 -41.42 9.49 -41.73
C ALA A 291 -42.90 9.12 -41.95
N MET A 292 -43.60 8.79 -40.87
CA MET A 292 -45.03 8.51 -40.90
C MET A 292 -45.83 9.74 -41.35
N ALA A 293 -45.52 10.93 -40.83
CA ALA A 293 -46.17 12.18 -41.26
C ALA A 293 -45.95 12.45 -42.76
N VAL A 294 -44.74 12.21 -43.29
CA VAL A 294 -44.44 12.37 -44.72
C VAL A 294 -45.22 11.37 -45.56
N THR A 295 -45.24 10.09 -45.17
CA THR A 295 -45.98 9.06 -45.92
C THR A 295 -47.50 9.33 -45.93
N ILE A 296 -48.08 9.75 -44.81
CA ILE A 296 -49.50 10.13 -44.73
C ILE A 296 -49.77 11.41 -45.53
N SER A 297 -48.85 12.38 -45.51
CA SER A 297 -48.99 13.61 -46.30
C SER A 297 -48.98 13.35 -47.81
N GLN A 298 -48.26 12.33 -48.28
CA GLN A 298 -48.15 12.01 -49.71
C GLN A 298 -49.22 11.04 -50.21
N PHE A 299 -49.58 10.05 -49.40
CA PHE A 299 -50.45 8.93 -49.80
C PHE A 299 -51.78 8.87 -49.05
N GLY A 300 -52.02 9.79 -48.13
CA GLY A 300 -53.27 9.88 -47.37
C GLY A 300 -54.43 10.43 -48.21
N GLU A 301 -55.57 9.76 -48.14
CA GLU A 301 -56.80 10.14 -48.85
C GLU A 301 -57.55 11.26 -48.12
N ILE A 302 -57.59 11.22 -46.78
CA ILE A 302 -58.21 12.24 -45.92
C ILE A 302 -57.14 13.07 -45.20
N LEU A 303 -56.16 12.42 -44.55
CA LEU A 303 -55.13 13.17 -43.83
C LEU A 303 -54.11 13.82 -44.76
N GLY A 304 -53.92 13.30 -45.97
CA GLY A 304 -53.07 13.94 -46.97
C GLY A 304 -53.57 15.33 -47.40
N ARG A 305 -54.84 15.66 -47.13
CA ARG A 305 -55.42 16.99 -47.37
C ARG A 305 -55.18 17.97 -46.22
N CYS A 306 -54.75 17.49 -45.06
CA CYS A 306 -54.41 18.32 -43.91
C CYS A 306 -53.02 18.94 -44.06
N ARG A 307 -52.75 20.02 -43.31
CA ARG A 307 -51.40 20.59 -43.25
C ARG A 307 -50.46 19.60 -42.58
N PHE A 308 -49.21 19.53 -43.05
CA PHE A 308 -48.20 18.63 -42.49
C PHE A 308 -48.08 18.71 -40.95
N VAL A 309 -48.14 19.92 -40.39
CA VAL A 309 -48.08 20.14 -38.93
C VAL A 309 -49.28 19.52 -38.20
N GLU A 310 -50.47 19.55 -38.80
CA GLU A 310 -51.66 18.91 -38.23
C GLU A 310 -51.52 17.38 -38.23
N ILE A 311 -50.91 16.81 -39.28
CA ILE A 311 -50.63 15.37 -39.36
C ILE A 311 -49.63 14.95 -38.27
N VAL A 312 -48.57 15.74 -38.07
CA VAL A 312 -47.59 15.49 -36.99
C VAL A 312 -48.26 15.56 -35.61
N LEU A 313 -49.10 16.57 -35.36
CA LEU A 313 -49.85 16.70 -34.11
C LEU A 313 -50.81 15.52 -33.90
N GLU A 314 -51.51 15.08 -34.94
CA GLU A 314 -52.40 13.92 -34.87
C GLU A 314 -51.63 12.64 -34.55
N LEU A 315 -50.44 12.44 -35.13
CA LEU A 315 -49.59 11.29 -34.83
C LEU A 315 -49.06 11.31 -33.39
N VAL A 316 -48.65 12.47 -32.88
CA VAL A 316 -48.24 12.62 -31.48
C VAL A 316 -49.42 12.34 -30.53
N MET A 317 -50.60 12.89 -30.82
CA MET A 317 -51.82 12.61 -30.07
C MET A 317 -52.20 11.13 -30.13
N THR A 318 -52.05 10.50 -31.29
CA THR A 318 -52.29 9.07 -31.48
C THR A 318 -51.40 8.23 -30.57
N CYS A 319 -50.14 8.63 -30.37
CA CYS A 319 -49.26 7.95 -29.41
C CYS A 319 -49.64 8.21 -27.95
N LEU A 320 -50.10 9.40 -27.60
CA LEU A 320 -50.35 9.78 -26.19
C LEU A 320 -51.74 9.35 -25.69
N ALA A 321 -52.77 9.58 -26.48
CA ALA A 321 -54.18 9.43 -26.11
C ALA A 321 -55.00 8.59 -27.10
N GLY A 322 -54.37 8.10 -28.17
CA GLY A 322 -55.05 7.37 -29.24
C GLY A 322 -55.59 8.29 -30.35
N PRO A 323 -56.13 7.71 -31.43
CA PRO A 323 -56.56 8.44 -32.61
C PRO A 323 -57.76 9.35 -32.30
N SER A 324 -57.72 10.61 -32.74
CA SER A 324 -58.78 11.59 -32.46
C SER A 324 -59.71 11.86 -33.65
N ARG A 325 -59.30 11.45 -34.86
CA ARG A 325 -60.04 11.62 -36.11
C ARG A 325 -60.43 10.28 -36.75
N THR A 326 -61.46 10.30 -37.58
CA THR A 326 -61.84 9.18 -38.44
C THR A 326 -60.98 9.18 -39.71
N TYR A 327 -60.43 8.02 -40.06
CA TYR A 327 -59.53 7.83 -41.20
C TYR A 327 -60.27 7.15 -42.35
N GLY A 328 -60.15 7.68 -43.58
CA GLY A 328 -60.98 7.26 -44.70
C GLY A 328 -60.38 6.15 -45.55
N GLY A 329 -59.07 6.23 -45.81
CA GLY A 329 -58.41 5.29 -46.72
C GLY A 329 -58.11 3.94 -46.06
N THR A 330 -58.19 2.84 -46.84
CA THR A 330 -57.75 1.50 -46.38
C THR A 330 -56.24 1.46 -46.09
N PHE A 331 -55.45 2.21 -46.85
CA PHE A 331 -54.01 2.39 -46.61
C PHE A 331 -53.73 3.17 -45.31
N GLU A 332 -54.37 4.33 -45.13
CA GLU A 332 -54.25 5.14 -43.92
C GLU A 332 -54.60 4.33 -42.66
N ASN A 333 -55.74 3.63 -42.71
CA ASN A 333 -56.21 2.80 -41.60
C ASN A 333 -55.21 1.69 -41.25
N ARG A 334 -54.63 0.99 -42.23
CA ARG A 334 -53.63 -0.06 -41.98
C ARG A 334 -52.34 0.51 -41.39
N LEU A 335 -51.83 1.58 -41.98
CA LEU A 335 -50.59 2.22 -41.57
C LEU A 335 -50.69 2.76 -40.12
N LEU A 336 -51.80 3.44 -39.82
CA LEU A 336 -52.04 4.05 -38.52
C LEU A 336 -52.35 2.99 -37.45
N THR A 337 -53.03 1.89 -37.82
CA THR A 337 -53.20 0.73 -36.92
C THR A 337 -51.85 0.09 -36.55
N MET A 338 -50.94 -0.11 -37.52
CA MET A 338 -49.60 -0.64 -37.22
C MET A 338 -48.78 0.31 -36.34
N PHE A 339 -48.89 1.61 -36.60
CA PHE A 339 -48.27 2.63 -35.76
C PHE A 339 -48.82 2.62 -34.32
N CYS A 340 -50.14 2.48 -34.15
CA CYS A 340 -50.75 2.32 -32.82
C CYS A 340 -50.25 1.06 -32.11
N LEU A 341 -50.20 -0.09 -32.80
CA LEU A 341 -49.70 -1.34 -32.22
C LEU A 341 -48.24 -1.20 -31.76
N MET A 342 -47.39 -0.58 -32.59
CA MET A 342 -46.00 -0.31 -32.24
C MET A 342 -45.87 0.70 -31.09
N GLY A 343 -46.72 1.73 -31.07
CA GLY A 343 -46.81 2.70 -29.97
C GLY A 343 -47.19 2.06 -28.64
N ILE A 344 -48.16 1.12 -28.64
CA ILE A 344 -48.56 0.36 -27.44
C ILE A 344 -47.36 -0.43 -26.90
N VAL A 345 -46.64 -1.14 -27.77
CA VAL A 345 -45.43 -1.90 -27.37
C VAL A 345 -44.37 -0.98 -26.79
N LEU A 346 -44.11 0.17 -27.43
CA LEU A 346 -43.09 1.12 -27.00
C LEU A 346 -43.43 1.75 -25.64
N ILE A 347 -44.69 2.18 -25.44
CA ILE A 347 -45.17 2.77 -24.18
C ILE A 347 -45.18 1.72 -23.06
N SER A 348 -45.63 0.50 -23.33
CA SER A 348 -45.62 -0.59 -22.36
C SER A 348 -44.19 -0.94 -21.92
N SER A 349 -43.24 -0.95 -22.86
CA SER A 349 -41.81 -1.17 -22.57
C SER A 349 -41.23 -0.03 -21.73
N TYR A 350 -41.55 1.22 -22.09
CA TYR A 350 -41.13 2.42 -21.35
C TYR A 350 -41.66 2.40 -19.91
N GLN A 351 -42.96 2.13 -19.73
CA GLN A 351 -43.58 1.99 -18.41
C GLN A 351 -42.90 0.91 -17.57
N SER A 352 -42.65 -0.26 -18.16
CA SER A 352 -41.95 -1.36 -17.48
C SER A 352 -40.54 -0.96 -17.03
N LEU A 353 -39.79 -0.26 -17.89
CA LEU A 353 -38.44 0.21 -17.57
C LEU A 353 -38.45 1.31 -16.50
N ILE A 354 -39.40 2.25 -16.56
CA ILE A 354 -39.55 3.28 -15.52
C ILE A 354 -39.83 2.63 -14.18
N ILE A 355 -40.75 1.67 -14.11
CA ILE A 355 -41.06 0.98 -12.85
C ILE A 355 -39.79 0.32 -12.29
N SER A 356 -38.99 -0.31 -13.16
CA SER A 356 -37.69 -0.86 -12.77
C SER A 356 -36.73 0.24 -12.30
N PHE A 357 -36.63 1.37 -13.00
CA PHE A 357 -35.70 2.44 -12.69
C PHE A 357 -36.10 3.20 -11.42
N MET A 358 -37.39 3.29 -11.13
CA MET A 358 -37.96 3.86 -9.92
C MET A 358 -37.95 2.87 -8.74
N SER A 359 -37.44 1.64 -8.90
CA SER A 359 -37.31 0.70 -7.78
C SER A 359 -36.03 0.91 -6.95
N ILE A 360 -34.98 1.50 -7.54
CA ILE A 360 -33.65 1.72 -6.93
C ILE A 360 -33.14 3.11 -7.29
N VAL A 361 -32.58 3.84 -6.32
CA VAL A 361 -31.98 5.15 -6.58
C VAL A 361 -30.80 5.01 -7.54
N ARG A 362 -30.88 5.73 -8.67
CA ARG A 362 -29.82 5.80 -9.68
C ARG A 362 -28.88 6.94 -9.33
N TYR A 363 -27.59 6.69 -9.46
CA TYR A 363 -26.54 7.67 -9.18
C TYR A 363 -25.83 8.06 -10.48
N GLY A 364 -25.12 9.19 -10.46
CA GLY A 364 -24.21 9.58 -11.52
C GLY A 364 -23.04 8.59 -11.70
N PRO A 365 -22.21 8.77 -12.73
CA PRO A 365 -20.96 8.02 -12.85
C PRO A 365 -20.05 8.31 -11.65
N GLU A 366 -19.41 7.26 -11.14
CA GLU A 366 -18.48 7.34 -10.03
C GLU A 366 -17.06 7.63 -10.54
N ILE A 367 -16.31 8.48 -9.82
CA ILE A 367 -14.91 8.80 -10.14
C ILE A 367 -14.04 7.58 -9.85
N ASN A 368 -13.45 6.98 -10.87
CA ASN A 368 -12.67 5.74 -10.75
C ASN A 368 -11.31 5.82 -11.40
N LYS A 369 -11.22 6.51 -12.53
CA LYS A 369 -10.00 6.54 -13.36
C LYS A 369 -9.10 7.71 -12.99
N LEU A 370 -7.83 7.60 -13.36
CA LEU A 370 -6.85 8.64 -13.08
C LEU A 370 -7.19 9.94 -13.82
N GLU A 371 -7.65 9.84 -15.06
CA GLU A 371 -8.07 10.99 -15.86
C GLU A 371 -9.27 11.71 -15.23
N GLU A 372 -10.25 10.95 -14.75
CA GLU A 372 -11.43 11.48 -14.06
C GLU A 372 -11.03 12.19 -12.76
N ILE A 373 -10.04 11.67 -12.03
CA ILE A 373 -9.48 12.33 -10.83
C ILE A 373 -8.80 13.64 -11.23
N HIS A 374 -7.97 13.67 -12.28
CA HIS A 374 -7.33 14.92 -12.73
C HIS A 374 -8.34 16.00 -13.15
N GLU A 375 -9.44 15.59 -13.77
CA GLU A 375 -10.45 16.52 -14.25
C GLU A 375 -11.38 17.03 -13.15
N GLN A 376 -11.91 16.11 -12.33
CA GLN A 376 -13.04 16.37 -11.43
C GLN A 376 -12.64 16.54 -9.96
N CYS A 377 -11.49 15.99 -9.52
CA CYS A 377 -11.05 16.16 -8.14
C CYS A 377 -10.31 17.47 -7.92
N VAL A 378 -10.52 18.05 -6.74
CA VAL A 378 -9.72 19.16 -6.22
C VAL A 378 -9.25 18.79 -4.82
N PHE A 379 -7.94 18.91 -4.59
CA PHE A 379 -7.29 18.51 -3.35
C PHE A 379 -6.97 19.73 -2.47
N GLN A 380 -6.78 19.48 -1.17
CA GLN A 380 -6.15 20.48 -0.30
C GLN A 380 -4.72 20.76 -0.78
N ASP A 381 -4.22 21.96 -0.51
CA ASP A 381 -2.92 22.43 -1.01
C ASP A 381 -1.76 21.95 -0.14
N TYR A 382 -1.32 20.71 -0.36
CA TYR A 382 -0.13 20.10 0.27
C TYR A 382 0.77 19.40 -0.79
N ASP A 383 1.96 18.99 -0.38
CA ASP A 383 3.04 18.58 -1.30
C ASP A 383 2.69 17.34 -2.14
N GLU A 384 1.95 16.38 -1.59
CA GLU A 384 1.59 15.15 -2.28
C GLU A 384 0.75 15.42 -3.55
N PRO A 385 -0.43 16.08 -3.52
CA PRO A 385 -1.18 16.46 -4.71
C PRO A 385 -0.38 17.28 -5.72
N ARG A 386 0.48 18.20 -5.25
CA ARG A 386 1.33 19.04 -6.12
C ARG A 386 2.35 18.19 -6.87
N SER A 387 2.96 17.21 -6.21
CA SER A 387 3.94 16.31 -6.81
C SER A 387 3.35 15.48 -7.95
N PHE A 388 2.06 15.17 -7.88
CA PHE A 388 1.32 14.47 -8.93
C PHE A 388 0.66 15.40 -9.97
N GLY A 389 0.77 16.72 -9.82
CA GLY A 389 0.15 17.68 -10.73
C GLY A 389 -1.38 17.72 -10.65
N PHE A 390 -1.97 17.39 -9.49
CA PHE A 390 -3.41 17.52 -9.27
C PHE A 390 -3.81 18.97 -8.98
N LYS A 391 -5.06 19.32 -9.31
CA LYS A 391 -5.63 20.64 -9.00
C LYS A 391 -5.75 20.80 -7.48
N THR A 392 -5.19 21.87 -6.94
CA THR A 392 -5.30 22.21 -5.51
C THR A 392 -6.12 23.48 -5.29
N TYR A 393 -6.73 23.62 -4.11
CA TYR A 393 -7.40 24.86 -3.71
C TYR A 393 -6.37 25.98 -3.54
N PRO A 394 -6.66 27.20 -4.04
CA PRO A 394 -5.75 28.33 -3.85
C PRO A 394 -5.66 28.73 -2.36
N ASN A 395 -4.46 29.17 -1.95
CA ASN A 395 -4.17 29.76 -0.64
C ASN A 395 -4.40 28.84 0.58
N GLY A 396 -4.24 27.52 0.44
CA GLY A 396 -4.34 26.60 1.58
C GLY A 396 -5.74 26.46 2.19
N THR A 397 -6.78 26.89 1.47
CA THR A 397 -8.18 26.72 1.89
C THR A 397 -8.64 25.27 1.72
N ASN A 398 -9.58 24.83 2.55
CA ASN A 398 -10.10 23.46 2.50
C ASN A 398 -11.31 23.36 1.56
N PRO A 399 -11.43 22.26 0.78
CA PRO A 399 -12.65 21.98 0.05
C PRO A 399 -13.87 21.95 0.97
N GLU A 400 -15.01 22.43 0.47
CA GLU A 400 -16.30 22.17 1.10
C GLU A 400 -16.52 20.64 1.27
N LEU A 401 -17.17 20.26 2.37
CA LEU A 401 -17.45 18.87 2.72
C LEU A 401 -18.21 18.17 1.57
N GLY A 402 -17.60 17.11 1.01
CA GLY A 402 -18.18 16.31 -0.07
C GLY A 402 -17.88 16.84 -1.48
N LEU A 403 -17.01 17.84 -1.62
CA LEU A 403 -16.54 18.39 -2.90
C LEU A 403 -15.03 18.21 -3.12
N GLY A 404 -14.27 17.90 -2.07
CA GLY A 404 -12.82 17.66 -2.15
C GLY A 404 -12.44 16.19 -2.33
N CYS A 405 -11.24 15.94 -2.84
CA CYS A 405 -10.60 14.63 -2.83
C CYS A 405 -9.36 14.66 -1.95
N ASN A 406 -9.06 13.56 -1.27
CA ASN A 406 -7.94 13.47 -0.34
C ASN A 406 -7.13 12.19 -0.58
N PHE A 407 -5.82 12.25 -0.37
CA PHE A 407 -5.02 11.03 -0.28
C PHE A 407 -5.23 10.38 1.09
N GLU A 408 -5.38 9.07 1.08
CA GLU A 408 -5.51 8.26 2.29
C GLU A 408 -4.59 7.04 2.16
N LEU A 409 -3.81 6.79 3.21
CA LEU A 409 -3.02 5.57 3.29
C LEU A 409 -3.94 4.41 3.65
N GLY A 410 -4.08 3.47 2.72
CA GLY A 410 -4.88 2.27 2.86
C GLY A 410 -4.07 1.05 3.30
N ARG A 411 -4.74 0.14 4.02
CA ARG A 411 -4.25 -1.20 4.38
C ARG A 411 -5.27 -2.24 3.94
N ASP A 412 -4.85 -3.18 3.09
CA ASP A 412 -5.59 -4.28 2.46
C ASP A 412 -6.81 -3.89 1.63
N ASN A 413 -7.80 -3.25 2.26
CA ASN A 413 -9.04 -2.83 1.63
C ASN A 413 -9.59 -1.56 2.30
N GLU A 414 -10.57 -0.95 1.63
CA GLU A 414 -11.22 0.28 2.09
C GLU A 414 -11.84 0.14 3.49
N LEU A 415 -12.49 -0.99 3.79
CA LEU A 415 -13.18 -1.18 5.07
C LEU A 415 -12.20 -1.24 6.24
N LEU A 416 -11.07 -1.95 6.07
CA LEU A 416 -10.05 -2.06 7.09
C LEU A 416 -9.35 -0.72 7.30
N SER A 417 -9.02 -0.03 6.21
CA SER A 417 -8.46 1.32 6.21
C SER A 417 -9.38 2.30 6.95
N LEU A 418 -10.69 2.23 6.69
CA LEU A 418 -11.70 3.04 7.37
C LEU A 418 -11.74 2.79 8.89
N ARG A 419 -11.67 1.52 9.32
CA ARG A 419 -11.65 1.18 10.75
C ARG A 419 -10.40 1.73 11.43
N ILE A 420 -9.25 1.62 10.75
CA ILE A 420 -7.99 2.20 11.22
C ILE A 420 -8.15 3.72 11.37
N ALA A 421 -8.59 4.41 10.32
CA ALA A 421 -8.81 5.86 10.34
C ALA A 421 -9.77 6.29 11.46
N ALA A 422 -10.88 5.56 11.65
CA ALA A 422 -11.85 5.85 12.68
C ALA A 422 -11.28 5.71 14.11
N ASN A 423 -10.33 4.80 14.33
CA ASN A 423 -9.63 4.68 15.61
C ASN A 423 -8.55 5.73 15.83
N LEU A 424 -8.00 6.29 14.74
CA LEU A 424 -6.99 7.35 14.80
C LEU A 424 -7.59 8.72 15.14
N ILE A 425 -8.90 8.89 14.92
CA ILE A 425 -9.59 10.12 15.29
C ILE A 425 -9.71 10.19 16.81
N ASN A 426 -8.95 11.11 17.39
CA ASN A 426 -9.03 11.42 18.81
C ASN A 426 -10.46 11.87 19.15
N VAL A 427 -10.98 11.42 20.30
CA VAL A 427 -12.29 11.75 20.91
C VAL A 427 -12.52 13.28 21.12
N ARG A 428 -11.56 14.14 20.72
CA ARG A 428 -11.66 15.59 20.75
C ARG A 428 -12.47 16.20 19.60
N GLN A 429 -12.74 15.47 18.51
CA GLN A 429 -13.71 15.93 17.51
C GLN A 429 -15.12 15.55 17.99
N GLU A 430 -16.09 16.48 17.93
CA GLU A 430 -17.49 16.32 18.39
C GLU A 430 -18.25 15.12 17.77
N HIS A 431 -17.66 14.43 16.81
CA HIS A 431 -18.26 13.32 16.08
C HIS A 431 -17.75 12.01 16.66
N GLY A 432 -18.67 11.16 17.16
CA GLY A 432 -18.31 9.82 17.61
C GLY A 432 -17.68 9.00 16.48
N LYS A 433 -16.92 7.96 16.84
CA LYS A 433 -16.29 7.03 15.89
C LYS A 433 -17.28 6.48 14.86
N GLU A 434 -18.49 6.13 15.31
CA GLU A 434 -19.59 5.63 14.48
C GLU A 434 -20.15 6.70 13.53
N ASP A 435 -20.19 7.96 13.95
CA ASP A 435 -20.65 9.06 13.11
C ASP A 435 -19.61 9.39 12.02
N TYR A 436 -18.31 9.32 12.35
CA TYR A 436 -17.25 9.42 11.35
C TYR A 436 -17.35 8.29 10.32
N ILE A 437 -17.49 7.04 10.79
CA ILE A 437 -17.64 5.88 9.90
C ILE A 437 -18.86 6.07 9.00
N ARG A 438 -20.01 6.47 9.55
CA ARG A 438 -21.24 6.71 8.79
C ARG A 438 -21.02 7.82 7.75
N TYR A 439 -20.50 8.96 8.17
CA TYR A 439 -20.19 10.09 7.30
C TYR A 439 -19.27 9.66 6.14
N ARG A 440 -18.19 8.95 6.47
CA ARG A 440 -17.17 8.52 5.52
C ARG A 440 -17.69 7.47 4.53
N ILE A 441 -18.61 6.59 4.95
CA ILE A 441 -19.27 5.61 4.09
C ILE A 441 -20.32 6.28 3.19
N GLU A 442 -21.08 7.25 3.70
CA GLU A 442 -22.17 7.90 2.96
C GLU A 442 -21.68 8.93 1.95
N LYS A 443 -20.63 9.68 2.27
CA LYS A 443 -20.16 10.81 1.45
C LYS A 443 -18.99 10.47 0.54
N TYR A 444 -18.22 9.46 0.89
CA TYR A 444 -16.91 9.23 0.29
C TYR A 444 -16.67 7.76 -0.01
N ARG A 445 -15.72 7.49 -0.90
CA ARG A 445 -15.21 6.15 -1.18
C ARG A 445 -13.80 6.19 -1.75
N PHE A 446 -13.09 5.07 -1.74
CA PHE A 446 -11.87 4.94 -2.51
C PHE A 446 -12.16 4.83 -4.01
N ALA A 447 -11.41 5.60 -4.82
CA ALA A 447 -11.30 5.36 -6.25
C ALA A 447 -10.62 4.01 -6.51
N ASN A 448 -10.87 3.43 -7.69
CA ASN A 448 -10.26 2.15 -8.05
C ASN A 448 -8.75 2.26 -8.31
N VAL A 449 -8.25 3.46 -8.64
CA VAL A 449 -6.83 3.73 -8.80
C VAL A 449 -6.15 3.72 -7.42
N ARG A 450 -5.13 2.87 -7.30
CA ARG A 450 -4.22 2.79 -6.16
C ARG A 450 -2.83 3.22 -6.59
N PHE A 451 -2.18 4.03 -5.77
CA PHE A 451 -0.80 4.46 -5.93
C PHE A 451 0.08 3.69 -4.96
N PHE A 452 1.30 3.35 -5.40
CA PHE A 452 2.30 2.69 -4.56
C PHE A 452 1.72 1.51 -3.76
N GLU A 453 1.16 0.52 -4.45
CA GLU A 453 0.68 -0.70 -3.81
C GLU A 453 1.86 -1.66 -3.57
N TYR A 454 2.08 -2.04 -2.31
CA TYR A 454 3.19 -2.90 -1.92
C TYR A 454 2.81 -3.83 -0.76
N PRO A 455 3.53 -4.96 -0.61
CA PRO A 455 3.39 -5.82 0.56
C PRO A 455 3.73 -5.05 1.83
N MET A 456 2.93 -5.23 2.88
CA MET A 456 3.26 -4.69 4.19
C MET A 456 4.62 -5.22 4.65
N CYS A 457 5.33 -4.46 5.48
CA CYS A 457 6.62 -4.88 6.01
C CYS A 457 6.66 -4.83 7.54
N PHE A 458 7.46 -5.72 8.14
CA PHE A 458 7.97 -5.56 9.50
C PHE A 458 9.43 -5.14 9.44
N VAL A 459 9.83 -4.27 10.35
CA VAL A 459 11.23 -4.05 10.70
C VAL A 459 11.56 -5.07 11.77
N VAL A 460 12.40 -6.04 11.46
CA VAL A 460 12.76 -7.13 12.37
C VAL A 460 14.26 -7.07 12.63
N LEU A 461 14.66 -7.10 13.91
CA LEU A 461 16.07 -7.14 14.25
C LEU A 461 16.78 -8.32 13.57
N PRO A 462 17.98 -8.11 12.99
CA PRO A 462 18.67 -9.12 12.18
C PRO A 462 18.78 -10.51 12.83
N ARG A 463 19.00 -10.57 14.15
CA ARG A 463 19.13 -11.80 14.94
C ARG A 463 17.92 -12.73 14.93
N ILE A 464 16.70 -12.19 14.79
CA ILE A 464 15.45 -12.97 14.77
C ILE A 464 14.79 -12.95 13.38
N ARG A 465 15.41 -12.28 12.41
CA ARG A 465 14.86 -12.11 11.07
C ARG A 465 14.65 -13.43 10.34
N GLU A 466 15.56 -14.40 10.47
CA GLU A 466 15.44 -15.71 9.81
C GLU A 466 14.23 -16.50 10.34
N LEU A 467 14.00 -16.43 11.65
CA LEU A 467 12.84 -17.03 12.30
C LEU A 467 11.54 -16.42 11.78
N PHE A 468 11.46 -15.09 11.76
CA PHE A 468 10.26 -14.38 11.31
C PHE A 468 10.03 -14.57 9.81
N LEU A 469 11.07 -14.57 8.98
CA LEU A 469 10.95 -14.89 7.55
C LEU A 469 10.29 -16.25 7.33
N PHE A 470 10.72 -17.29 8.06
CA PHE A 470 10.13 -18.62 7.98
C PHE A 470 8.63 -18.61 8.33
N TYR A 471 8.26 -18.01 9.47
CA TYR A 471 6.87 -18.00 9.91
C TYR A 471 5.96 -17.11 9.07
N THR A 472 6.47 -15.98 8.60
CA THR A 472 5.75 -15.11 7.67
C THR A 472 5.46 -15.82 6.36
N GLN A 473 6.44 -16.56 5.81
CA GLN A 473 6.24 -17.38 4.62
C GLN A 473 5.20 -18.48 4.86
N ALA A 474 5.25 -19.18 6.00
CA ALA A 474 4.25 -20.19 6.35
C ALA A 474 2.83 -19.60 6.49
N VAL A 475 2.69 -18.40 7.06
CA VAL A 475 1.40 -17.69 7.14
C VAL A 475 0.88 -17.33 5.76
N PHE A 476 1.76 -16.86 4.86
CA PHE A 476 1.38 -16.53 3.49
C PHE A 476 0.93 -17.77 2.71
N GLU A 477 1.72 -18.84 2.75
CA GLU A 477 1.42 -20.11 2.05
C GLU A 477 0.15 -20.80 2.57
N SER A 478 -0.14 -20.67 3.87
CA SER A 478 -1.35 -21.25 4.47
C SER A 478 -2.63 -20.43 4.25
N GLY A 479 -2.52 -19.15 3.83
CA GLY A 479 -3.67 -18.25 3.69
C GLY A 479 -4.36 -17.90 5.02
N ILE A 480 -3.74 -18.19 6.17
CA ILE A 480 -4.37 -18.00 7.49
C ILE A 480 -4.66 -16.52 7.80
N TYR A 481 -3.88 -15.59 7.24
CA TYR A 481 -4.11 -14.14 7.35
C TYR A 481 -5.47 -13.74 6.78
N GLU A 482 -5.72 -14.13 5.53
CA GLU A 482 -6.97 -13.84 4.83
C GLU A 482 -8.15 -14.52 5.51
N TYR A 483 -7.98 -15.77 5.93
CA TYR A 483 -8.98 -16.51 6.68
C TYR A 483 -9.35 -15.83 8.01
N TYR A 484 -8.34 -15.38 8.77
CA TYR A 484 -8.54 -14.73 10.06
C TYR A 484 -9.38 -13.46 9.91
N TYR A 485 -9.04 -12.60 8.94
CA TYR A 485 -9.83 -11.40 8.71
C TYR A 485 -11.17 -11.72 8.08
N LYS A 486 -11.27 -12.57 7.06
CA LYS A 486 -12.56 -12.91 6.43
C LYS A 486 -13.59 -13.47 7.41
N ASN A 487 -13.16 -14.28 8.39
CA ASN A 487 -14.06 -14.84 9.40
C ASN A 487 -14.38 -13.88 10.55
N LYS A 488 -13.45 -13.01 10.96
CA LYS A 488 -13.72 -11.97 11.98
C LYS A 488 -14.39 -10.73 11.41
N SER A 489 -14.30 -10.52 10.10
CA SER A 489 -14.81 -9.34 9.38
C SER A 489 -16.01 -9.71 8.50
N THR A 490 -17.11 -10.17 9.10
CA THR A 490 -18.41 -9.99 8.46
C THR A 490 -18.81 -8.51 8.59
N PRO A 491 -19.02 -7.77 7.48
CA PRO A 491 -19.26 -6.34 7.57
C PRO A 491 -20.71 -6.04 7.97
N ALA A 492 -20.91 -5.41 9.14
CA ALA A 492 -22.15 -4.70 9.46
C ALA A 492 -22.26 -3.35 8.71
N TRP A 493 -21.15 -2.84 8.18
CA TRP A 493 -20.98 -1.49 7.65
C TRP A 493 -20.88 -1.44 6.13
N LEU A 494 -21.82 -2.08 5.44
CA LEU A 494 -21.94 -1.94 3.98
C LEU A 494 -22.85 -0.75 3.66
N TYR A 495 -22.40 0.14 2.78
CA TYR A 495 -23.28 1.16 2.22
C TYR A 495 -24.46 0.47 1.53
N LYS A 496 -25.64 0.59 2.15
CA LYS A 496 -26.87 0.06 1.57
C LYS A 496 -27.43 1.13 0.65
N ARG A 497 -27.41 0.89 -0.67
CA ARG A 497 -28.07 1.79 -1.62
C ARG A 497 -29.52 1.99 -1.21
N ASN A 498 -29.95 3.25 -1.19
CA ASN A 498 -31.34 3.57 -0.91
C ASN A 498 -32.23 2.97 -2.00
N LYS A 499 -33.32 2.35 -1.57
CA LYS A 499 -34.42 1.97 -2.46
C LYS A 499 -35.36 3.15 -2.55
N PHE A 500 -35.79 3.50 -3.77
CA PHE A 500 -36.78 4.56 -3.99
C PHE A 500 -38.10 4.26 -3.25
N ALA A 501 -38.44 2.98 -3.04
CA ALA A 501 -39.60 2.57 -2.23
C ALA A 501 -39.62 3.15 -0.80
N ASN A 502 -38.47 3.57 -0.28
CA ASN A 502 -38.35 4.17 1.05
C ASN A 502 -38.31 5.72 1.02
N GLU A 503 -38.20 6.33 -0.16
CA GLU A 503 -38.16 7.78 -0.33
C GLU A 503 -39.48 8.27 -0.94
N VAL A 504 -40.21 9.12 -0.21
CA VAL A 504 -41.44 9.75 -0.71
C VAL A 504 -41.05 10.74 -1.82
N VAL A 505 -41.67 10.62 -2.99
CA VAL A 505 -41.48 11.59 -4.11
C VAL A 505 -41.76 12.99 -3.58
N LYS A 506 -40.75 13.86 -3.58
CA LYS A 506 -40.87 15.22 -3.06
C LYS A 506 -41.35 16.15 -4.17
N VAL A 507 -41.96 17.28 -3.78
CA VAL A 507 -42.34 18.33 -4.72
C VAL A 507 -41.14 18.79 -5.56
N ASN A 508 -39.95 18.88 -4.93
CA ASN A 508 -38.69 19.20 -5.61
C ASN A 508 -38.38 18.27 -6.78
N ASP A 509 -38.72 16.99 -6.68
CA ASP A 509 -38.45 16.02 -7.74
C ASP A 509 -39.38 16.18 -8.94
N LEU A 510 -40.57 16.74 -8.71
CA LEU A 510 -41.58 17.07 -9.74
C LEU A 510 -41.43 18.50 -10.29
N MET A 511 -40.55 19.33 -9.73
CA MET A 511 -40.41 20.74 -10.14
C MET A 511 -40.14 20.91 -11.63
N LEU A 512 -39.32 20.04 -12.22
CA LEU A 512 -39.02 20.10 -13.66
C LEU A 512 -40.23 19.73 -14.53
N LEU A 513 -41.10 18.82 -14.05
CA LEU A 513 -42.36 18.52 -14.71
C LEU A 513 -43.31 19.73 -14.64
N TRP A 514 -43.39 20.38 -13.47
CA TRP A 514 -44.15 21.61 -13.31
C TRP A 514 -43.60 22.75 -14.19
N TYR A 515 -42.28 22.89 -14.30
CA TYR A 515 -41.67 23.86 -15.21
C TYR A 515 -42.03 23.57 -16.67
N ALA A 516 -41.94 22.30 -17.10
CA ALA A 516 -42.33 21.92 -18.47
C ALA A 516 -43.81 22.21 -18.74
N TYR A 517 -44.70 21.91 -17.79
CA TYR A 517 -46.13 22.19 -17.88
C TYR A 517 -46.42 23.70 -17.98
N VAL A 518 -45.84 24.51 -17.08
CA VAL A 518 -46.00 25.98 -17.08
C VAL A 518 -45.42 26.60 -18.35
N CYS A 519 -44.25 26.15 -18.81
CA CYS A 519 -43.67 26.61 -20.08
C CYS A 519 -44.57 26.26 -21.27
N GLY A 520 -45.16 25.06 -21.29
CA GLY A 520 -46.12 24.65 -22.31
C GLY A 520 -47.37 25.53 -22.34
N ILE A 521 -47.91 25.88 -21.17
CA ILE A 521 -49.04 26.82 -21.07
C ILE A 521 -48.66 28.19 -21.60
N LEU A 522 -47.51 28.73 -21.19
CA LEU A 522 -47.04 30.04 -21.64
C LEU A 522 -46.85 30.07 -23.16
N LEU A 523 -46.23 29.05 -23.75
CA LEU A 523 -46.08 28.91 -25.19
C LEU A 523 -47.42 28.85 -25.92
N SER A 524 -48.41 28.14 -25.36
CA SER A 524 -49.76 28.06 -25.91
C SER A 524 -50.46 29.43 -25.89
N ILE A 525 -50.35 30.17 -24.78
CA ILE A 525 -50.91 31.53 -24.65
C ILE A 525 -50.25 32.48 -25.66
N VAL A 526 -48.92 32.46 -25.77
CA VAL A 526 -48.18 33.29 -26.74
C VAL A 526 -48.60 32.96 -28.16
N SER A 527 -48.74 31.69 -28.49
CA SER A 527 -49.19 31.23 -29.82
C SER A 527 -50.61 31.72 -30.13
N LEU A 528 -51.52 31.66 -29.16
CA LEU A 528 -52.90 32.14 -29.32
C LEU A 528 -52.97 33.66 -29.49
N VAL A 529 -52.15 34.42 -28.76
CA VAL A 529 -52.05 35.87 -28.92
C VAL A 529 -51.51 36.21 -30.31
N LEU A 530 -50.44 35.55 -30.75
CA LEU A 530 -49.88 35.72 -32.09
C LEU A 530 -50.92 35.40 -33.18
N GLU A 531 -51.64 34.29 -33.05
CA GLU A 531 -52.70 33.91 -33.99
C GLU A 531 -53.79 34.99 -34.06
N LYS A 532 -54.23 35.53 -32.91
CA LYS A 532 -55.20 36.64 -32.88
C LYS A 532 -54.68 37.92 -33.53
N VAL A 533 -53.40 38.25 -33.34
CA VAL A 533 -52.77 39.44 -33.95
C VAL A 533 -52.69 39.28 -35.47
N VAL A 534 -52.17 38.14 -35.94
CA VAL A 534 -52.07 37.84 -37.38
C VAL A 534 -53.45 37.79 -38.04
N HIS A 535 -54.45 37.17 -37.38
CA HIS A 535 -55.81 37.11 -37.91
C HIS A 535 -56.49 38.48 -37.97
N LYS A 536 -56.11 39.42 -37.08
CA LYS A 536 -56.61 40.80 -37.10
C LYS A 536 -55.96 41.63 -38.20
N GLU A 537 -54.69 41.41 -38.51
CA GLU A 537 -54.00 42.09 -39.62
C GLU A 537 -54.46 41.59 -41.00
N PHE A 538 -54.74 40.29 -41.16
CA PHE A 538 -55.21 39.72 -42.43
C PHE A 538 -56.71 39.93 -42.73
N LYS A 539 -57.48 40.49 -41.80
CA LYS A 539 -58.89 40.87 -41.98
C LYS A 539 -59.10 42.35 -42.31
N ARG A 540 -58.02 43.15 -42.35
CA ARG A 540 -57.99 44.46 -42.99
C ARG A 540 -57.49 44.30 -44.42
#